data_AF-A0A379WQJ2-F1
#
_entry.id   AF-A0A379WQJ2-F1
#
_cell.length_a   1.000
_cell.length_b   1.000
_cell.length_c   1.000
_cell.angle_alpha   90.00
_cell.angle_beta   90.00
_cell.angle_gamma   90.00
#
_symmetry.space_group_name_H-M   'P 1'
#
loop_
_entity.id
_entity.type
_entity.pdbx_description
1 polymer ?
#
loop_
_entity_poly.entity_id
_entity_poly.type
_entity_poly.pdbx_seq_one_letter_code
_entity_poly.pdbx_strand_id
1 'polypeptide(L)' 'MGKAVSRNNLRTGDLVLFRAGSTGRHVGIYIGNNQFVHASTSSGVIISSMNEPYWKKRYNEARRVLSRS' A
#
# COMPACT_ATOMS: atom_id res chain seq x y z
N MET A 1 2.13 -12.90 -11.50
CA MET A 1 2.73 -11.87 -10.62
C MET A 1 2.30 -10.49 -11.09
N GLY A 2 1.92 -9.58 -10.19
CA GLY A 2 1.48 -8.22 -10.55
C GLY A 2 2.62 -7.37 -11.14
N LYS A 3 2.28 -6.43 -12.03
CA LYS A 3 3.27 -5.53 -12.67
C LYS A 3 3.74 -4.47 -11.66
N ALA A 4 5.04 -4.16 -11.65
CA ALA A 4 5.57 -3.07 -10.85
C ALA A 4 4.99 -1.73 -11.30
N VAL A 5 4.64 -0.88 -10.35
CA VAL A 5 4.07 0.46 -10.59
C VAL A 5 4.91 1.47 -9.83
N SER A 6 5.33 2.54 -10.51
CA SER A 6 5.97 3.67 -9.85
C SER A 6 4.95 4.42 -8.99
N ARG A 7 5.41 5.03 -7.90
CA ARG A 7 4.52 5.76 -6.97
C ARG A 7 3.65 6.82 -7.67
N ASN A 8 4.18 7.48 -8.69
CA ASN A 8 3.46 8.51 -9.46
C ASN A 8 2.37 7.94 -10.40
N ASN A 9 2.41 6.63 -10.67
CA ASN A 9 1.47 5.92 -11.54
C ASN A 9 0.46 5.06 -10.76
N LEU A 10 0.38 5.25 -9.44
CA LEU A 10 -0.56 4.55 -8.57
C LEU A 10 -2.00 4.85 -8.97
N ARG A 11 -2.82 3.80 -9.01
CA ARG A 11 -4.26 3.86 -9.26
C ARG A 11 -4.99 3.12 -8.16
N THR A 12 -6.24 3.52 -7.92
CA THR A 12 -7.12 2.82 -6.99
C THR A 12 -7.14 1.32 -7.32
N GLY A 13 -6.92 0.49 -6.30
CA GLY A 13 -6.80 -0.96 -6.40
C GLY A 13 -5.38 -1.50 -6.57
N ASP A 14 -4.37 -0.64 -6.77
CA ASP A 14 -2.97 -1.07 -6.70
C ASP A 14 -2.60 -1.50 -5.28
N LEU A 15 -1.76 -2.53 -5.17
CA LEU A 15 -1.21 -2.96 -3.89
C LEU A 15 0.02 -2.12 -3.57
N VAL A 16 0.06 -1.54 -2.37
CA VAL A 16 1.21 -0.83 -1.83
C VAL A 16 1.86 -1.68 -0.75
N LEU A 17 3.17 -1.93 -0.90
CA LEU A 17 3.93 -2.83 -0.05
C LEU A 17 4.85 -2.02 0.87
N PHE A 18 4.91 -2.40 2.14
CA PHE A 18 5.70 -1.73 3.16
C PHE A 18 6.58 -2.72 3.93
N ARG A 19 7.75 -2.26 4.39
CA ARG A 19 8.61 -2.95 5.36
C ARG A 19 8.10 -2.67 6.78
N ALA A 20 7.03 -3.36 7.18
CA ALA A 20 6.36 -3.15 8.46
C ALA A 20 5.79 -4.46 9.05
N GLY A 21 5.31 -4.41 10.29
CA GLY A 21 4.72 -5.55 10.99
C GLY A 21 5.76 -6.57 11.51
N SER A 22 5.26 -7.62 12.16
CA SER A 22 6.09 -8.67 12.77
C SER A 22 6.88 -9.50 11.76
N THR A 23 6.38 -9.62 10.53
CA THR A 23 7.01 -10.37 9.43
C THR A 23 7.96 -9.51 8.58
N GLY A 24 8.05 -8.21 8.88
CA GLY A 24 8.74 -7.22 8.07
C GLY A 24 8.07 -6.95 6.71
N ARG A 25 6.87 -7.50 6.46
CA ARG A 25 6.09 -7.34 5.24
C ARG A 25 4.67 -6.93 5.58
N HIS A 26 4.24 -5.82 5.01
CA HIS A 26 2.89 -5.30 5.17
C HIS A 26 2.32 -4.85 3.82
N VAL A 27 1.01 -5.00 3.63
CA VAL A 27 0.33 -4.66 2.37
C VAL A 27 -0.92 -3.84 2.64
N GLY A 28 -1.18 -2.89 1.75
CA GLY A 28 -2.42 -2.14 1.70
C GLY A 28 -2.94 -2.00 0.29
N ILE A 29 -4.22 -1.69 0.15
CA ILE A 29 -4.86 -1.40 -1.13
C ILE A 29 -4.92 0.12 -1.27
N TYR A 30 -4.30 0.64 -2.32
CA TYR A 30 -4.31 2.07 -2.62
C TYR A 30 -5.73 2.51 -3.02
N ILE A 31 -6.20 3.59 -2.42
CA ILE A 31 -7.56 4.11 -2.66
C ILE A 31 -7.57 5.49 -3.35
N GLY A 32 -6.40 6.10 -3.55
CA GLY A 32 -6.27 7.46 -4.12
C GLY A 32 -5.68 8.45 -3.11
N ASN A 33 -5.28 9.64 -3.57
CA ASN A 33 -4.81 10.75 -2.71
C ASN A 33 -3.71 10.38 -1.70
N ASN A 34 -2.77 9.51 -2.07
CA ASN A 34 -1.76 8.97 -1.16
C ASN A 34 -2.34 8.19 0.04
N GLN A 35 -3.60 7.74 -0.03
CA GLN A 35 -4.25 6.94 1.00
C GLN A 35 -4.35 5.47 0.58
N PHE A 36 -4.38 4.61 1.59
CA PHE A 36 -4.55 3.18 1.41
C PHE A 36 -5.34 2.58 2.58
N VAL A 37 -6.09 1.52 2.30
CA VAL A 37 -6.77 0.71 3.32
C VAL A 37 -5.92 -0.51 3.65
N HIS A 38 -5.81 -0.85 4.92
CA HIS A 38 -5.08 -2.03 5.38
C HIS A 38 -5.59 -2.51 6.74
N ALA A 39 -5.24 -3.76 7.09
CA ALA A 39 -5.44 -4.26 8.44
C ALA A 39 -4.27 -3.78 9.34
N SER A 40 -4.53 -2.87 10.26
CA SER A 40 -3.61 -2.50 11.34
C SER A 40 -3.56 -3.59 12.41
N THR A 41 -2.38 -3.85 12.95
CA THR A 41 -2.17 -4.84 14.02
C THR A 41 -2.98 -4.55 15.28
N SER A 42 -3.21 -3.27 15.59
CA SER A 42 -3.88 -2.83 16.83
C SER A 42 -5.31 -2.34 16.62
N SER A 43 -5.66 -1.93 15.40
CA SER A 43 -6.88 -1.14 15.15
C SER A 43 -7.81 -1.77 14.11
N GLY A 44 -7.52 -2.98 13.65
CA GLY A 44 -8.31 -3.64 12.61
C GLY A 44 -8.19 -2.91 11.27
N VAL A 45 -9.24 -2.92 10.46
CA VAL A 45 -9.22 -2.34 9.11
C VAL A 45 -9.34 -0.81 9.19
N ILE A 46 -8.31 -0.11 8.75
CA ILE A 46 -8.25 1.36 8.79
C ILE A 46 -7.73 1.93 7.47
N ILE A 47 -7.94 3.23 7.29
CA ILE A 47 -7.35 4.03 6.22
C ILE A 47 -6.19 4.84 6.80
N SER A 48 -5.03 4.79 6.14
CA SER A 48 -3.86 5.59 6.48
C SER A 48 -3.29 6.30 5.27
N SER A 49 -2.49 7.33 5.49
CA SER A 49 -1.79 8.08 4.46
C SER A 49 -0.34 7.61 4.31
N MET A 50 0.08 7.37 3.07
CA MET A 50 1.48 7.09 2.70
C MET A 50 2.41 8.29 2.94
N ASN A 51 1.86 9.47 3.24
CA ASN A 51 2.65 10.65 3.59
C ASN A 51 2.96 10.72 5.09
N GLU A 52 2.29 9.92 5.93
CA GLU A 52 2.63 9.80 7.34
C GLU A 52 4.09 9.30 7.48
N PRO A 53 4.88 9.87 8.39
CA PRO A 53 6.30 9.54 8.52
C PRO A 53 6.58 8.02 8.67
N TYR A 54 5.71 7.31 9.39
CA TYR A 54 5.82 5.87 9.59
C TYR A 54 5.74 5.09 8.27
N TRP A 55 4.73 5.38 7.44
CA TRP A 55 4.48 4.72 6.16
C TRP A 55 5.42 5.21 5.06
N LYS A 56 5.72 6.50 5.06
CA LYS A 56 6.66 7.12 4.10
C LYS A 56 8.04 6.47 4.17
N LYS A 57 8.56 6.20 5.38
CA LYS A 57 9.85 5.52 5.59
C LYS A 57 9.82 4.03 5.22
N ARG A 58 8.64 3.40 5.31
CA ARG A 58 8.49 1.95 5.15
C ARG A 58 8.03 1.53 3.77
N TYR A 59 7.58 2.46 2.94
CA TYR A 59 7.19 2.17 1.57
C TYR A 59 8.31 1.46 0.81
N ASN A 60 7.99 0.31 0.22
CA ASN A 60 8.92 -0.50 -0.55
C ASN A 60 8.65 -0.37 -2.03
N GLU A 61 7.46 -0.76 -2.47
CA GLU A 61 7.07 -0.80 -3.87
C GLU A 61 5.55 -0.84 -4.03
N ALA A 62 5.07 -0.70 -5.27
CA ALA A 62 3.68 -0.93 -5.61
C ALA A 62 3.53 -1.90 -6.78
N ARG A 63 2.43 -2.67 -6.74
CA ARG A 63 2.13 -3.73 -7.71
C ARG A 63 0.68 -3.63 -8.17
N ARG A 64 0.46 -3.66 -9.48
CA ARG A 64 -0.86 -3.78 -10.10
C ARG A 64 -1.16 -5.23 -10.41
N VAL A 65 -2.18 -5.77 -9.77
CA VAL A 65 -2.67 -7.15 -9.97
C VAL A 65 -3.95 -7.21 -10.79
N LEU A 66 -4.71 -6.11 -10.84
CA LEU A 66 -5.93 -6.03 -11.62
C LEU A 66 -5.59 -5.88 -13.11
N SER A 67 -5.90 -6.92 -13.89
CA SER A 67 -6.08 -6.77 -15.33
C SER A 67 -7.50 -6.24 -15.56
N ARG A 68 -7.65 -5.12 -16.26
CA ARG A 68 -8.96 -4.76 -16.79
C ARG A 68 -9.23 -5.72 -17.94
N SER A 69 -10.18 -6.62 -17.75
CA SER A 69 -10.79 -7.39 -18.84
C SER A 69 -11.70 -6.50 -19.68
#